data_AF-A0A957JXE7-F1
#
_entry.id   AF-A0A957JXE7-F1
#
_cell.length_a   1.000
_cell.length_b   1.000
_cell.length_c   1.000
_cell.angle_alpha   90.00
_cell.angle_beta   90.00
_cell.angle_gamma   90.00
#
_symmetry.space_group_name_H-M   'P 1'
#
loop_
_entity.id
_entity.type
_entity.pdbx_description
1 polymer ?
#
loop_
_entity_poly.entity_id
_entity_poly.type
_entity_poly.pdbx_seq_one_letter_code
_entity_poly.pdbx_strand_id
1 'polypeptide(L)'
;WDFYIDMSDVGFGNGGSEDTTAIWLDASNAIYFSTNGSFSVSGLSGDGEDIGIFTPTVLGSNANGNFNSTLFFDGSVEGIGASVTGIFIDP
;
A
#
# COMPACT_ATOMS: atom_id res chain seq x y z
N TRP A 1 -9.62 -17.29 -10.98
CA TRP A 1 -8.88 -16.67 -9.88
C TRP A 1 -7.41 -16.85 -10.20
N ASP A 2 -6.58 -15.86 -9.91
CA ASP A 2 -5.13 -15.95 -10.05
C ASP A 2 -4.47 -15.24 -8.88
N PHE A 3 -3.23 -15.61 -8.55
CA PHE A 3 -2.45 -14.93 -7.53
C PHE A 3 -1.95 -13.59 -8.07
N TYR A 4 -2.38 -12.48 -7.46
CA TYR A 4 -2.12 -11.14 -7.98
C TYR A 4 -0.78 -10.58 -7.52
N ILE A 5 -0.52 -10.58 -6.20
CA ILE A 5 0.70 -10.01 -5.62
C ILE A 5 0.89 -10.46 -4.16
N ASP A 6 2.14 -10.61 -3.74
CA ASP A 6 2.57 -10.57 -2.34
C ASP A 6 3.23 -9.21 -2.07
N MET A 7 2.81 -8.47 -1.04
CA MET A 7 3.44 -7.18 -0.72
C MET A 7 4.88 -7.34 -0.19
N SER A 8 5.24 -8.52 0.33
CA SER A 8 6.61 -8.79 0.74
C SER A 8 7.59 -8.88 -0.43
N ASP A 9 7.14 -9.26 -1.63
CA ASP A 9 7.95 -9.23 -2.86
C ASP A 9 8.42 -7.81 -3.22
N VAL A 10 7.68 -6.79 -2.75
CA VAL A 10 7.94 -5.38 -3.03
C VAL A 10 8.49 -4.63 -1.81
N GLY A 11 8.95 -5.37 -0.81
CA GLY A 11 9.77 -4.86 0.29
C GLY A 11 9.04 -4.62 1.61
N PHE A 12 7.76 -5.00 1.74
CA PHE A 12 7.09 -5.01 3.03
C PHE A 12 7.71 -6.10 3.92
N GLY A 13 7.96 -5.75 5.18
CA GLY A 13 8.50 -6.65 6.17
C GLY A 13 7.49 -7.64 6.71
N ASN A 14 7.99 -8.64 7.42
CA ASN A 14 7.19 -9.72 8.02
C ASN A 14 6.72 -9.39 9.46
N GLY A 15 6.86 -8.13 9.88
CA GLY A 15 6.34 -7.65 11.16
C GLY A 15 4.93 -7.12 10.97
N GLY A 16 4.00 -7.46 11.86
CA GLY A 16 2.58 -7.13 11.69
C GLY A 16 2.21 -5.64 11.66
N SER A 17 3.20 -4.73 11.68
CA SER A 17 3.00 -3.30 11.37
C SER A 17 2.74 -3.10 9.88
N GLU A 18 3.43 -3.85 9.02
CA GLU A 18 3.34 -3.74 7.56
C GLU A 18 2.29 -4.69 6.97
N ASP A 19 1.50 -5.37 7.80
CA ASP A 19 0.36 -6.16 7.33
C ASP A 19 -0.62 -5.24 6.58
N THR A 20 -0.96 -5.62 5.35
CA THR A 20 -1.88 -4.84 4.50
C THR A 20 -3.30 -4.93 5.05
N THR A 21 -3.91 -3.80 5.35
CA THR A 21 -5.25 -3.71 5.96
C THR A 21 -6.31 -3.20 4.99
N ALA A 22 -5.89 -2.54 3.91
CA ALA A 22 -6.78 -2.06 2.87
C ALA A 22 -6.08 -2.07 1.52
N ILE A 23 -6.83 -2.42 0.46
CA ILE A 23 -6.35 -2.42 -0.93
C ILE A 23 -7.45 -1.88 -1.84
N TRP A 24 -7.07 -1.05 -2.81
CA TRP A 24 -7.90 -0.69 -3.96
C TRP A 24 -7.08 -0.75 -5.26
N LEU A 25 -7.71 -1.18 -6.35
CA LEU A 25 -7.10 -1.26 -7.68
C LEU A 25 -7.80 -0.28 -8.62
N ASP A 26 -7.02 0.56 -9.30
CA ASP A 26 -7.56 1.43 -10.35
C ASP A 26 -7.57 0.77 -11.74
N ALA A 27 -8.11 1.48 -12.73
CA ALA A 27 -8.17 1.01 -14.11
C ALA A 27 -6.79 0.87 -14.79
N SER A 28 -5.73 1.43 -14.19
CA SER A 28 -4.34 1.33 -14.65
C SER A 28 -3.54 0.25 -13.91
N ASN A 29 -4.19 -0.55 -13.06
CA ASN A 29 -3.60 -1.53 -12.15
C ASN A 29 -2.70 -0.96 -11.06
N ALA A 30 -2.79 0.35 -10.77
CA ALA A 30 -2.15 0.91 -9.60
C ALA A 30 -2.85 0.39 -8.33
N ILE A 31 -2.03 0.06 -7.33
CA ILE A 31 -2.47 -0.51 -6.06
C ILE A 31 -2.38 0.58 -5.01
N TYR A 32 -3.53 0.99 -4.51
CA TYR A 32 -3.65 1.85 -3.35
C TYR A 32 -3.68 0.94 -2.13
N PHE A 33 -2.87 1.25 -1.12
CA PHE A 33 -2.73 0.39 0.04
C PHE A 33 -2.65 1.19 1.34
N SER A 34 -3.02 0.53 2.42
CA SER A 34 -2.70 0.93 3.80
C SER A 34 -2.21 -0.28 4.58
N THR A 35 -1.49 -0.03 5.66
CA THR A 35 -0.98 -1.06 6.58
C THR A 35 -1.59 -0.94 7.96
N ASN A 36 -1.36 -1.95 8.80
CA ASN A 36 -1.83 -1.97 10.18
C ASN A 36 -1.16 -0.90 11.06
N GLY A 37 0.10 -0.56 10.77
CA GLY A 37 0.88 0.47 11.44
C GLY A 37 1.89 1.07 10.47
N SER A 38 3.05 1.48 10.98
CA SER A 38 4.10 2.06 10.14
C SER A 38 4.64 1.10 9.09
N PHE A 39 4.91 1.67 7.92
CA PHE A 39 5.56 1.00 6.79
C PHE A 39 6.72 1.83 6.26
N SER A 40 7.75 1.15 5.76
CA SER A 40 8.95 1.78 5.19
C SER A 40 9.50 0.93 4.05
N VAL A 41 9.07 1.25 2.85
CA VAL A 41 9.52 0.62 1.60
C VAL A 41 10.47 1.52 0.83
N SER A 42 11.01 1.03 -0.29
CA SER A 42 11.94 1.83 -1.11
C SER A 42 11.27 3.09 -1.64
N GLY A 43 11.67 4.24 -1.11
CA GLY A 43 11.23 5.56 -1.57
C GLY A 43 9.90 6.06 -0.98
N LEU A 44 9.28 5.31 -0.07
CA LEU A 44 8.05 5.72 0.61
C LEU A 44 7.98 5.16 2.04
N SER A 45 7.54 5.98 2.97
CA SER A 45 7.20 5.59 4.34
C SER A 45 5.91 6.27 4.77
N GLY A 46 5.20 5.66 5.70
CA GLY A 46 3.99 6.22 6.32
C GLY A 46 3.54 5.38 7.51
N ASP A 47 2.40 5.75 8.08
CA ASP A 47 1.74 5.09 9.20
C ASP A 47 0.46 4.36 8.76
N GLY A 48 -0.22 3.70 9.70
CA GLY A 48 -1.35 2.83 9.38
C GLY A 48 -2.60 3.58 8.89
N GLU A 49 -2.64 4.88 9.15
CA GLU A 49 -3.64 5.85 8.74
C GLU A 49 -3.38 6.46 7.34
N ASP A 50 -2.23 6.15 6.73
CA ASP A 50 -1.80 6.73 5.46
C ASP A 50 -2.08 5.80 4.26
N ILE A 51 -2.27 6.38 3.07
CA ILE A 51 -2.49 5.64 1.83
C ILE A 51 -1.33 5.86 0.87
N GLY A 52 -0.63 4.79 0.53
CA GLY A 52 0.40 4.74 -0.50
C GLY A 52 -0.12 4.26 -1.85
N ILE A 53 0.68 4.45 -2.90
CA ILE A 53 0.42 3.89 -4.23
C ILE A 53 1.62 3.07 -4.68
N PHE A 54 1.36 1.85 -5.12
CA PHE A 54 2.31 0.98 -5.77
C PHE A 54 1.87 0.69 -7.21
N THR A 55 2.76 0.92 -8.18
CA THR A 55 2.50 0.59 -9.59
C THR A 55 3.32 -0.63 -9.99
N PRO A 56 2.70 -1.81 -10.15
CA PRO A 56 3.39 -3.03 -10.55
C PRO A 56 3.88 -2.94 -12.00
N THR A 57 5.10 -3.41 -12.23
CA THR A 57 5.64 -3.73 -13.56
C THR A 57 5.59 -5.23 -13.85
N VAL A 58 5.59 -6.04 -12.78
CA VAL A 58 5.41 -7.49 -12.78
C VAL A 58 4.47 -7.86 -11.64
N LEU A 59 3.51 -8.74 -11.93
CA LEU A 59 2.56 -9.31 -10.97
C LEU A 59 2.84 -10.81 -10.74
N GLY A 60 2.18 -11.40 -9.75
CA GLY A 60 2.32 -12.80 -9.38
C GLY A 60 3.33 -13.01 -8.26
N SER A 61 3.96 -14.19 -8.23
CA SER A 61 4.81 -14.67 -7.12
C SER A 61 6.22 -14.06 -7.04
N ASN A 62 6.53 -13.09 -7.89
CA ASN A 62 7.80 -12.35 -7.87
C ASN A 62 7.49 -10.92 -8.31
N ALA A 63 6.56 -10.27 -7.62
CA ALA A 63 6.08 -8.96 -8.02
C ALA A 63 7.20 -7.90 -7.93
N ASN A 64 7.16 -6.91 -8.82
CA ASN A 64 8.10 -5.79 -8.82
C ASN A 64 7.42 -4.56 -9.42
N GLY A 65 7.85 -3.38 -9.03
CA GLY A 65 7.26 -2.11 -9.46
C GLY A 65 7.86 -0.95 -8.67
N ASN A 66 7.15 0.18 -8.69
CA ASN A 66 7.59 1.38 -8.00
C ASN A 66 6.48 1.91 -7.09
N PHE A 67 6.88 2.37 -5.91
CA PHE A 67 6.03 3.21 -5.08
C PHE A 67 6.05 4.64 -5.59
N ASN A 68 4.93 5.34 -5.46
CA ASN A 68 4.95 6.79 -5.57
C ASN A 68 5.78 7.37 -4.43
N SER A 69 6.56 8.42 -4.71
CA SER A 69 7.43 9.08 -3.71
C SER A 69 6.67 9.91 -2.69
N THR A 70 5.35 10.09 -2.87
CA THR A 70 4.47 10.79 -1.95
C THR A 70 3.26 9.93 -1.66
N LEU A 71 2.74 10.06 -0.44
CA LEU A 71 1.46 9.48 -0.07
C LEU A 71 0.35 10.01 -0.98
N PHE A 72 -0.61 9.15 -1.31
CA PHE A 72 -1.87 9.57 -1.92
C PHE A 72 -2.72 10.36 -0.93
N PHE A 73 -2.71 9.90 0.32
CA PHE A 73 -3.39 10.51 1.45
C PHE A 73 -2.54 10.33 2.71
N ASP A 74 -2.34 11.42 3.44
CA ASP A 74 -1.61 11.46 4.71
C ASP A 74 -2.64 11.64 5.83
N GLY A 75 -3.04 10.52 6.44
CA GLY A 75 -4.05 10.52 7.50
C GLY A 75 -3.54 11.14 8.79
N SER A 76 -2.22 11.10 9.00
CA SER A 76 -1.56 11.72 10.13
C SER A 76 -1.77 13.24 10.13
N VAL A 77 -1.66 13.88 8.96
CA VAL A 77 -1.93 15.32 8.77
C VAL A 77 -3.40 15.67 8.98
N GLU A 78 -4.30 14.74 8.65
CA GLU A 78 -5.75 14.91 8.86
C GLU A 78 -6.19 14.57 10.29
N GLY A 79 -5.27 14.14 11.17
CA GLY A 79 -5.55 13.81 12.57
C GLY A 79 -6.27 12.47 12.75
N ILE A 80 -6.20 11.58 11.77
CA ILE A 80 -6.61 10.19 11.90
C ILE A 80 -5.48 9.48 12.66
N GLY A 81 -5.82 8.74 13.72
CA GLY A 81 -4.85 7.99 14.53
C GLY A 81 -5.15 6.50 14.63
N ALA A 82 -5.99 6.00 13.73
CA ALA A 82 -6.35 4.59 13.64
C ALA A 82 -6.10 4.11 12.21
N SER A 83 -5.71 2.84 12.08
CA SER A 83 -5.36 2.31 10.78
C SER A 83 -6.55 2.26 9.81
N VAL A 84 -6.29 2.54 8.54
CA VAL A 84 -7.27 2.43 7.46
C VAL A 84 -7.47 0.95 7.14
N THR A 85 -8.71 0.51 7.19
CA THR A 85 -9.12 -0.90 6.97
C THR A 85 -10.02 -1.07 5.75
N GLY A 86 -10.26 0.00 5.00
CA GLY A 86 -11.01 -0.03 3.75
C GLY A 86 -10.73 1.22 2.92
N ILE A 87 -10.58 1.03 1.60
CA ILE A 87 -10.33 2.11 0.64
C ILE A 87 -11.29 1.90 -0.53
N PHE A 88 -11.92 2.99 -0.97
CA PHE A 88 -12.68 3.07 -2.22
C PHE A 88 -12.33 4.41 -2.87
N ILE A 89 -11.92 4.37 -4.13
CA ILE A 89 -11.60 5.56 -4.91
C ILE A 89 -12.50 5.54 -6.13
N ASP A 90 -13.35 6.56 -6.23
CA ASP A 90 -14.25 6.75 -7.36
C ASP A 90 -13.43 7.05 -8.64
N PRO A 91 -13.74 6.43 -9.79
CA PRO A 91 -13.02 6.64 -11.05
C PRO A 91 -13.17 8.04 -11.66
#